data_AF-E9B707-F1
#
_entry.id   AF-E9B707-F1
#
_cell.length_a   1.000
_cell.length_b   1.000
_cell.length_c   1.000
_cell.angle_alpha   90.00
_cell.angle_beta   90.00
_cell.angle_gamma   90.00
#
_symmetry.space_group_name_H-M   'P 1'
#
loop_
_entity.id
_entity.type
_entity.pdbx_description
1 polymer ?
#
loop_
_entity_poly.entity_id
_entity_poly.type
_entity_poly.pdbx_seq_one_letter_code
_entity_poly.pdbx_strand_id
1 'polypeptide(L)'
;MTAITEAMVLEKERQNAARRDALNKRSQNVSRLAEPEPNFPPECCCVKPVIYHNIREQVPVTQQRFMYILAGLYVTLMILIIYNIVAALVAFTLGGSALHFGLSFVYLLGLPGAWISWYYNVYCAIVYASRARQLIALLGLLLGVVFDGWMTIGITGFGGCGWIYALSLTRNVAPFVLVLISAILWPLHGFALCVMMLRYWRLSRVLLKSTANIYRQSII
;
A
#
# COMPACT_ATOMS: atom_id res chain seq x y z
N MET A 1 6.42 -28.17 -60.58
CA MET A 1 5.45 -27.27 -59.90
C MET A 1 4.68 -28.13 -58.90
N THR A 2 5.15 -28.22 -57.67
CA THR A 2 4.58 -29.10 -56.63
C THR A 2 3.29 -28.48 -56.11
N ALA A 3 2.14 -29.07 -56.46
CA ALA A 3 0.85 -28.72 -55.86
C ALA A 3 0.86 -29.15 -54.39
N ILE A 4 0.92 -28.18 -53.48
CA ILE A 4 0.69 -28.42 -52.06
C ILE A 4 -0.80 -28.66 -51.92
N THR A 5 -1.20 -29.90 -51.64
CA THR A 5 -2.60 -30.27 -51.43
C THR A 5 -3.15 -29.60 -50.16
N GLU A 6 -4.40 -29.15 -50.18
CA GLU A 6 -5.07 -28.48 -49.05
C GLU A 6 -4.98 -29.30 -47.75
N ALA A 7 -5.02 -30.63 -47.86
CA ALA A 7 -4.84 -31.55 -46.75
C ALA A 7 -3.45 -31.41 -46.06
N MET A 8 -2.39 -31.16 -46.82
CA MET A 8 -1.05 -30.92 -46.25
C MET A 8 -0.95 -29.59 -45.51
N VAL A 9 -1.68 -28.56 -45.97
CA VAL A 9 -1.72 -27.25 -45.30
C VAL A 9 -2.47 -27.37 -43.98
N LEU A 10 -3.63 -28.01 -43.98
CA LEU A 10 -4.46 -28.20 -42.78
C LEU A 10 -3.72 -29.00 -41.69
N GLU A 11 -2.99 -30.05 -42.09
CA GLU A 11 -2.21 -30.84 -41.14
C GLU A 11 -1.05 -30.03 -40.54
N LYS A 12 -0.38 -29.23 -41.37
CA LYS A 12 0.70 -28.34 -40.92
C LYS A 12 0.18 -27.23 -40.00
N GLU A 13 -1.03 -26.72 -40.24
CA GLU A 13 -1.69 -25.76 -39.36
C GLU A 13 -2.05 -26.38 -38.00
N ARG A 14 -2.62 -27.58 -37.99
CA ARG A 14 -2.90 -28.33 -36.74
C ARG A 14 -1.62 -28.61 -35.96
N GLN A 15 -0.57 -29.04 -36.65
CA GLN A 15 0.73 -29.31 -36.05
C GLN A 15 1.34 -28.03 -35.46
N ASN A 16 1.23 -26.90 -36.17
CA ASN A 16 1.68 -25.60 -35.68
C ASN A 16 0.84 -25.09 -34.50
N ALA A 17 -0.48 -25.30 -34.50
CA ALA A 17 -1.37 -24.96 -33.39
C ALA A 17 -1.05 -25.77 -32.13
N ALA A 18 -0.86 -27.09 -32.27
CA ALA A 18 -0.46 -27.95 -31.16
C ALA A 18 0.92 -27.56 -30.60
N ARG A 19 1.86 -27.18 -31.47
CA ARG A 19 3.19 -26.70 -31.05
C ARG A 19 3.10 -25.36 -30.32
N ARG A 20 2.22 -24.44 -30.77
CA ARG A 20 1.92 -23.18 -30.08
C ARG A 20 1.31 -23.40 -28.71
N ASP A 21 0.35 -24.31 -28.57
CA ASP A 21 -0.27 -24.64 -27.28
C ASP A 21 0.73 -25.29 -26.32
N ALA A 22 1.59 -26.18 -26.82
CA ALA A 22 2.65 -26.78 -26.02
C ALA A 22 3.69 -25.73 -25.57
N LEU A 23 4.07 -24.79 -26.45
CA LEU A 23 4.92 -23.65 -26.11
C LEU A 23 4.25 -22.73 -25.09
N ASN A 24 2.96 -22.43 -25.23
CA ASN A 24 2.21 -21.61 -24.27
C ASN A 24 2.13 -22.29 -22.90
N LYS A 25 1.79 -23.58 -22.83
CA LYS A 25 1.78 -24.35 -21.58
C LYS A 25 3.17 -24.41 -20.94
N ARG A 26 4.22 -24.59 -21.74
CA ARG A 26 5.61 -24.59 -21.26
C ARG A 26 6.03 -23.21 -20.76
N SER A 27 5.64 -22.14 -21.46
CA SER A 27 5.87 -20.77 -21.02
C SER A 27 5.15 -20.48 -19.69
N GLN A 28 3.89 -20.87 -19.54
CA GLN A 28 3.12 -20.69 -18.31
C GLN A 28 3.73 -21.49 -17.14
N ASN A 29 4.18 -22.73 -17.38
CA ASN A 29 4.83 -23.53 -16.33
C ASN A 29 6.19 -22.97 -15.94
N VAL A 30 6.98 -22.47 -16.90
CA VAL A 30 8.26 -21.81 -16.61
C VAL A 30 8.02 -20.50 -15.84
N SER A 31 7.00 -19.72 -16.20
CA SER A 31 6.60 -18.52 -15.44
C SER A 31 6.23 -18.86 -13.99
N ARG A 32 5.47 -19.95 -13.76
CA ARG A 32 5.09 -20.37 -12.40
C ARG A 32 6.25 -20.92 -11.57
N LEU A 33 7.25 -21.54 -12.20
CA LEU A 33 8.47 -22.00 -11.53
C LEU A 33 9.48 -20.87 -11.29
N ALA A 34 9.37 -19.76 -12.03
CA ALA A 34 10.24 -18.59 -11.90
C ALA A 34 9.66 -17.49 -10.99
N GLU A 35 8.38 -17.57 -10.61
CA GLU A 35 7.79 -16.65 -9.63
C GLU A 35 8.23 -17.04 -8.21
N PRO A 36 8.89 -16.14 -7.46
CA PRO A 36 9.29 -16.42 -6.09
C PRO A 36 8.08 -16.71 -5.20
N GLU A 37 8.24 -17.59 -4.20
CA GLU A 37 7.14 -17.95 -3.30
C GLU A 37 6.55 -16.71 -2.61
N PRO A 38 5.21 -16.61 -2.49
CA PRO A 38 4.56 -15.53 -1.75
C PRO A 38 5.13 -15.40 -0.34
N ASN A 39 5.48 -14.17 0.06
CA ASN A 39 6.10 -13.89 1.37
C ASN A 39 5.31 -12.88 2.21
N PHE A 40 4.18 -12.37 1.70
CA PHE A 40 3.39 -11.31 2.33
C PHE A 40 1.87 -11.54 2.18
N PRO A 41 1.04 -11.23 3.21
CA PRO A 41 1.43 -10.85 4.58
C PRO A 41 2.15 -12.00 5.31
N PRO A 42 2.98 -11.71 6.33
CA PRO A 42 3.55 -12.75 7.19
C PRO A 42 2.43 -13.65 7.73
N GLU A 43 2.68 -14.92 8.01
CA GLU A 43 1.67 -15.91 8.47
C GLU A 43 0.96 -15.57 9.80
N CYS A 44 1.15 -14.36 10.32
CA CYS A 44 0.41 -13.86 11.46
C CYS A 44 -0.98 -13.40 11.00
N CYS A 45 -2.02 -13.83 11.74
CA CYS A 45 -3.44 -13.52 11.52
C CYS A 45 -4.17 -14.32 10.41
N CYS A 46 -4.05 -15.65 10.38
CA CYS A 46 -4.93 -16.56 9.61
C CYS A 46 -5.02 -16.32 8.09
N VAL A 47 -4.11 -15.53 7.51
CA VAL A 47 -4.06 -15.22 6.08
C VAL A 47 -2.82 -15.90 5.51
N LYS A 48 -3.01 -16.78 4.52
CA LYS A 48 -1.88 -17.37 3.79
C LYS A 48 -1.14 -16.26 3.01
N PRO A 49 0.18 -16.31 2.89
CA PRO A 49 0.91 -15.35 2.07
C PRO A 49 0.40 -15.47 0.63
N VAL A 50 -0.12 -14.36 0.09
CA VAL A 50 -0.72 -14.31 -1.26
C VAL A 50 0.20 -13.58 -2.24
N ILE A 51 1.11 -12.74 -1.74
CA ILE A 51 1.88 -11.80 -2.54
C ILE A 51 3.38 -11.99 -2.27
N TYR A 52 4.19 -12.02 -3.32
CA TYR A 52 5.63 -11.83 -3.19
C TYR A 52 5.96 -10.34 -3.17
N HIS A 53 6.51 -9.88 -2.05
CA HIS A 53 6.91 -8.50 -1.79
C HIS A 53 8.40 -8.46 -1.42
N ASN A 54 9.23 -7.94 -2.31
CA ASN A 54 10.66 -7.76 -2.05
C ASN A 54 11.14 -6.44 -2.66
N ILE A 55 11.36 -5.46 -1.78
CA ILE A 55 11.80 -4.11 -2.19
C ILE A 55 13.19 -4.16 -2.84
N ARG A 56 14.12 -4.97 -2.32
CA ARG A 56 15.51 -4.99 -2.79
C ARG A 56 15.64 -5.56 -4.19
N GLU A 57 14.79 -6.54 -4.51
CA GLU A 57 14.82 -7.24 -5.78
C GLU A 57 13.94 -6.57 -6.85
N GLN A 58 12.70 -6.20 -6.51
CA GLN A 58 11.73 -5.73 -7.50
C GLN A 58 11.77 -4.22 -7.76
N VAL A 59 12.22 -3.42 -6.78
CA VAL A 59 12.23 -1.95 -6.92
C VAL A 59 13.58 -1.49 -7.47
N PRO A 60 13.60 -0.62 -8.50
CA PRO A 60 14.84 -0.05 -9.02
C PRO A 60 15.65 0.64 -7.93
N VAL A 61 16.98 0.44 -7.92
CA VAL A 61 17.90 0.91 -6.86
C VAL A 61 17.68 2.38 -6.46
N THR A 62 17.47 3.26 -7.44
CA THR A 62 17.22 4.69 -7.22
C THR A 62 15.96 4.97 -6.39
N GLN A 63 14.95 4.11 -6.47
CA GLN A 63 13.66 4.25 -5.78
C GLN A 63 13.53 3.38 -4.52
N GLN A 64 14.50 2.51 -4.23
CA GLN A 64 14.45 1.64 -3.04
C GLN A 64 14.37 2.45 -1.75
N ARG A 65 15.18 3.51 -1.62
CA ARG A 65 15.15 4.39 -0.43
C ARG A 65 13.78 5.02 -0.22
N PHE A 66 13.12 5.45 -1.30
CA PHE A 66 11.76 5.99 -1.23
C PHE A 66 10.79 4.93 -0.69
N MET A 67 10.87 3.71 -1.23
CA MET A 67 9.99 2.61 -0.80
C MET A 67 10.21 2.20 0.66
N TYR A 68 11.47 2.17 1.14
CA TYR A 68 11.77 1.89 2.55
C TYR A 68 11.23 2.96 3.51
N ILE A 69 11.33 4.24 3.15
CA ILE A 69 10.74 5.32 3.97
C ILE A 69 9.21 5.17 4.02
N LEU A 70 8.60 4.85 2.89
CA LEU A 70 7.15 4.63 2.81
C LEU A 70 6.70 3.41 3.62
N ALA A 71 7.49 2.34 3.65
CA ALA A 71 7.29 1.18 4.53
C ALA A 71 7.41 1.56 6.00
N GLY A 72 8.40 2.39 6.35
CA GLY A 72 8.55 2.95 7.70
C GLY A 72 7.31 3.73 8.15
N LEU A 73 6.73 4.54 7.26
CA LEU A 73 5.47 5.25 7.55
C LEU A 73 4.30 4.27 7.75
N TYR A 74 4.20 3.21 6.95
CA TYR A 74 3.15 2.20 7.14
C TYR A 74 3.24 1.51 8.51
N VAL A 75 4.46 1.16 8.94
CA VAL A 75 4.71 0.60 10.28
C VAL A 75 4.41 1.64 11.36
N THR A 76 4.78 2.91 11.14
CA THR A 76 4.50 4.01 12.07
C THR A 76 3.00 4.21 12.26
N LEU A 77 2.20 4.15 11.19
CA LEU A 77 0.74 4.17 11.26
C LEU A 77 0.19 3.03 12.13
N MET A 78 0.74 1.83 12.00
CA MET A 78 0.34 0.69 12.85
C MET A 78 0.62 0.94 14.32
N ILE A 79 1.81 1.45 14.64
CA ILE A 79 2.19 1.81 16.01
C ILE A 79 1.27 2.92 16.55
N LEU A 80 0.96 3.94 15.74
CA LEU A 80 0.05 5.04 16.08
C LEU A 80 -1.36 4.57 16.41
N ILE A 81 -1.92 3.65 15.62
CA ILE A 81 -3.26 3.10 15.88
C ILE A 81 -3.28 2.31 17.19
N ILE A 82 -2.26 1.47 17.44
CA ILE A 82 -2.14 0.73 18.69
C ILE A 82 -2.00 1.70 19.88
N TYR A 83 -1.15 2.72 19.74
CA TYR A 83 -0.97 3.74 20.76
C TYR A 83 -2.27 4.51 21.05
N ASN A 84 -3.04 4.85 20.02
CA ASN A 84 -4.33 5.50 20.14
C ASN A 84 -5.31 4.66 20.97
N ILE A 85 -5.37 3.34 20.74
CA ILE A 85 -6.21 2.42 21.54
C ILE A 85 -5.76 2.40 23.00
N VAL A 86 -4.45 2.35 23.27
CA VAL A 86 -3.90 2.38 24.64
C VAL A 86 -4.22 3.71 25.34
N ALA A 87 -4.05 4.84 24.66
CA ALA A 87 -4.39 6.15 25.19
C ALA A 87 -5.90 6.27 25.49
N ALA A 88 -6.76 5.78 24.58
CA ALA A 88 -8.20 5.74 24.77
C ALA A 88 -8.60 4.81 25.93
N LEU A 89 -7.91 3.68 26.12
CA LEU A 89 -8.12 2.76 27.25
C LEU A 89 -7.82 3.43 28.59
N VAL A 90 -6.67 4.11 28.71
CA VAL A 90 -6.30 4.83 29.94
C VAL A 90 -7.28 5.97 30.23
N ALA A 91 -7.72 6.70 29.21
CA ALA A 91 -8.75 7.72 29.38
C ALA A 91 -10.08 7.11 29.87
N PHE A 92 -10.46 5.94 29.34
CA PHE A 92 -11.67 5.24 29.77
C PHE A 92 -11.60 4.74 31.21
N THR A 93 -10.50 4.10 31.63
CA THR A 93 -10.35 3.59 33.01
C THR A 93 -10.34 4.69 34.06
N LEU A 94 -10.02 5.93 33.66
CA LEU A 94 -10.01 7.11 34.52
C LEU A 94 -11.29 7.98 34.38
N GLY A 95 -12.41 7.38 33.97
CA GLY A 95 -13.73 8.02 33.93
C GLY A 95 -14.10 8.65 32.58
N GLY A 96 -13.37 8.35 31.51
CA GLY A 96 -13.67 8.77 30.15
C GLY A 96 -14.81 7.98 29.49
N SER A 97 -15.13 8.34 28.25
CA SER A 97 -16.26 7.75 27.52
C SER A 97 -15.96 6.33 27.00
N ALA A 98 -16.81 5.37 27.37
CA ALA A 98 -16.78 4.00 26.84
C ALA A 98 -16.97 3.96 25.31
N LEU A 99 -17.81 4.85 24.77
CA LEU A 99 -18.05 4.97 23.33
C LEU A 99 -16.77 5.38 22.60
N HIS A 100 -16.04 6.36 23.14
CA HIS A 100 -14.78 6.80 22.54
C HIS A 100 -13.75 5.67 22.54
N PHE A 101 -13.63 4.94 23.65
CA PHE A 101 -12.75 3.76 23.70
C PHE A 101 -13.18 2.67 22.70
N GLY A 102 -14.46 2.31 22.64
CA GLY A 102 -14.96 1.30 21.70
C GLY A 102 -14.70 1.67 20.23
N LEU A 103 -14.93 2.93 19.86
CA LEU A 103 -14.67 3.42 18.51
C LEU A 103 -13.18 3.50 18.15
N SER A 104 -12.28 3.53 19.14
CA SER A 104 -10.84 3.51 18.87
C SER A 104 -10.39 2.24 18.12
N PHE A 105 -11.07 1.11 18.32
CA PHE A 105 -10.79 -0.15 17.61
C PHE A 105 -11.19 -0.14 16.14
N VAL A 106 -12.16 0.70 15.74
CA VAL A 106 -12.57 0.82 14.33
C VAL A 106 -11.38 1.23 13.46
N TYR A 107 -10.46 2.01 14.00
CA TYR A 107 -9.25 2.45 13.30
C TYR A 107 -8.26 1.31 12.99
N LEU A 108 -8.42 0.11 13.56
CA LEU A 108 -7.66 -1.08 13.10
C LEU A 108 -7.94 -1.43 11.64
N LEU A 109 -9.12 -1.09 11.12
CA LEU A 109 -9.44 -1.22 9.69
C LEU A 109 -8.55 -0.31 8.82
N GLY A 110 -7.96 0.72 9.41
CA GLY A 110 -6.96 1.58 8.78
C GLY A 110 -5.70 0.83 8.38
N LEU A 111 -5.34 -0.29 9.03
CA LEU A 111 -4.15 -1.09 8.69
C LEU A 111 -4.28 -1.75 7.30
N PRO A 112 -5.25 -2.66 7.06
CA PRO A 112 -5.46 -3.22 5.73
C PRO A 112 -5.87 -2.13 4.72
N GLY A 113 -6.62 -1.12 5.17
CA GLY A 113 -6.99 0.02 4.34
C GLY A 113 -5.79 0.79 3.80
N ALA A 114 -4.80 1.10 4.64
CA ALA A 114 -3.57 1.80 4.26
C ALA A 114 -2.68 0.95 3.35
N TRP A 115 -2.58 -0.35 3.65
CA TRP A 115 -1.85 -1.29 2.80
C TRP A 115 -2.40 -1.29 1.38
N ILE A 116 -3.71 -1.49 1.25
CA ILE A 116 -4.39 -1.62 -0.04
C ILE A 116 -4.43 -0.28 -0.76
N SER A 117 -4.79 0.81 -0.07
CA SER A 117 -5.02 2.10 -0.71
C SER A 117 -3.74 2.73 -1.24
N TRP A 118 -2.68 2.79 -0.44
CA TRP A 118 -1.45 3.49 -0.83
C TRP A 118 -0.21 2.59 -0.87
N TYR A 119 0.13 1.86 0.18
CA TYR A 119 1.45 1.20 0.26
C TYR A 119 1.68 0.25 -0.93
N TYR A 120 0.76 -0.70 -1.11
CA TYR A 120 0.87 -1.71 -2.15
C TYR A 120 0.68 -1.13 -3.55
N ASN A 121 -0.22 -0.15 -3.70
CA ASN A 121 -0.41 0.51 -4.99
C ASN A 121 0.82 1.32 -5.41
N VAL A 122 1.49 2.01 -4.49
CA VAL A 122 2.74 2.72 -4.76
C VAL A 122 3.84 1.73 -5.14
N TYR A 123 3.96 0.62 -4.40
CA TYR A 123 4.89 -0.46 -4.74
C TYR A 123 4.67 -0.97 -6.17
N CYS A 124 3.45 -1.40 -6.49
CA CYS A 124 3.12 -1.89 -7.82
C CYS A 124 3.29 -0.83 -8.91
N ALA A 125 3.01 0.44 -8.61
CA ALA A 125 3.17 1.52 -9.58
C ALA A 125 4.64 1.79 -9.92
N ILE A 126 5.55 1.62 -8.96
CA ILE A 126 7.00 1.74 -9.19
C ILE A 126 7.53 0.53 -9.96
N VAL A 127 7.08 -0.68 -9.60
CA VAL A 127 7.54 -1.94 -10.23
C VAL A 127 7.03 -2.07 -11.66
N TYR A 128 5.73 -1.85 -11.90
CA TYR A 128 5.09 -2.11 -13.20
C TYR A 128 4.93 -0.86 -14.08
N ALA A 129 5.32 0.32 -13.61
CA ALA A 129 5.25 1.59 -14.34
C ALA A 129 3.87 1.88 -15.02
N SER A 130 2.77 1.48 -14.38
CA SER A 130 1.40 1.61 -14.92
C SER A 130 0.71 2.91 -14.49
N ARG A 131 0.18 3.67 -15.45
CA ARG A 131 -0.51 4.96 -15.21
C ARG A 131 -1.76 4.82 -14.33
N ALA A 132 -2.55 3.78 -14.54
CA ALA A 132 -3.75 3.53 -13.73
C ALA A 132 -3.37 3.30 -12.24
N ARG A 133 -2.36 2.46 -12.00
CA ARG A 133 -1.85 2.20 -10.64
C ARG A 133 -1.24 3.44 -10.01
N GLN A 134 -0.56 4.29 -10.78
CA GLN A 134 -0.04 5.56 -10.28
C GLN A 134 -1.15 6.51 -9.79
N LEU A 135 -2.27 6.60 -10.51
CA LEU A 135 -3.41 7.41 -10.10
C LEU A 135 -4.06 6.86 -8.83
N ILE A 136 -4.31 5.55 -8.77
CA ILE A 136 -4.88 4.90 -7.58
C ILE A 136 -3.95 5.11 -6.37
N ALA A 137 -2.63 4.93 -6.55
CA ALA A 137 -1.64 5.18 -5.51
C ALA A 137 -1.67 6.63 -4.99
N LEU A 138 -1.84 7.62 -5.88
CA LEU A 138 -1.95 9.02 -5.49
C LEU A 138 -3.23 9.31 -4.72
N LEU A 139 -4.37 8.78 -5.18
CA LEU A 139 -5.64 8.90 -4.47
C LEU A 139 -5.58 8.24 -3.10
N GLY A 140 -4.95 7.07 -3.00
CA GLY A 140 -4.72 6.39 -1.72
C GLY A 140 -3.82 7.16 -0.77
N LEU A 141 -2.73 7.76 -1.27
CA LEU A 141 -1.85 8.60 -0.45
C LEU A 141 -2.59 9.85 0.06
N LEU A 142 -3.41 10.47 -0.79
CA LEU A 142 -4.26 11.59 -0.40
C LEU A 142 -5.26 11.16 0.68
N LEU A 143 -5.91 10.01 0.52
CA LEU A 143 -6.80 9.44 1.53
C LEU A 143 -6.09 9.22 2.86
N GLY A 144 -4.84 8.72 2.84
CA GLY A 144 -4.00 8.57 4.03
C GLY A 144 -3.73 9.92 4.73
N VAL A 145 -3.39 10.97 3.97
CA VAL A 145 -3.18 12.31 4.53
C VAL A 145 -4.47 12.88 5.14
N VAL A 146 -5.61 12.67 4.48
CA VAL A 146 -6.93 13.07 5.01
C VAL A 146 -7.25 12.31 6.30
N PHE A 147 -6.95 11.01 6.35
CA PHE A 147 -7.11 10.19 7.54
C PHE A 147 -6.24 10.70 8.70
N ASP A 148 -4.96 11.01 8.46
CA ASP A 148 -4.09 11.61 9.48
C ASP A 148 -4.63 12.97 9.96
N GLY A 149 -5.20 13.77 9.05
CA GLY A 149 -5.89 15.02 9.39
C GLY A 149 -7.10 14.80 10.29
N TRP A 150 -7.94 13.81 9.97
CA TRP A 150 -9.07 13.40 10.81
C TRP A 150 -8.61 13.00 12.23
N MET A 151 -7.58 12.16 12.31
CA MET A 151 -7.03 11.71 13.59
C MET A 151 -6.34 12.84 14.37
N THR A 152 -5.71 13.79 13.69
CA THR A 152 -5.13 15.00 14.28
C THR A 152 -6.20 15.85 14.96
N ILE A 153 -7.36 16.04 14.32
CA ILE A 153 -8.48 16.78 14.91
C ILE A 153 -9.00 16.04 16.15
N GLY A 154 -9.28 14.73 16.01
CA GLY A 154 -9.67 13.86 17.13
C GLY A 154 -10.91 14.34 17.86
N ILE A 155 -12.06 14.33 17.16
CA ILE A 155 -13.34 14.76 17.72
C ILE A 155 -13.71 13.87 18.92
N THR A 156 -14.11 14.51 20.01
CA THR A 156 -14.60 13.82 21.23
C THR A 156 -15.74 12.87 20.87
N GLY A 157 -15.65 11.62 21.36
CA GLY A 157 -16.64 10.58 21.04
C GLY A 157 -16.44 9.82 19.71
N PHE A 158 -15.44 10.15 18.87
CA PHE A 158 -15.16 9.39 17.63
C PHE A 158 -13.96 8.43 17.73
N GLY A 159 -13.38 8.23 18.93
CA GLY A 159 -12.28 7.31 19.19
C GLY A 159 -10.88 7.75 18.75
N GLY A 160 -10.75 8.90 18.09
CA GLY A 160 -9.46 9.48 17.72
C GLY A 160 -8.87 10.33 18.84
N CYS A 161 -7.64 10.01 19.26
CA CYS A 161 -6.86 10.73 20.26
C CYS A 161 -6.10 11.90 19.62
N GLY A 162 -6.84 12.91 19.17
CA GLY A 162 -6.32 14.15 18.59
C GLY A 162 -6.42 15.35 19.53
N TRP A 163 -6.21 16.55 18.98
CA TRP A 163 -6.13 17.79 19.76
C TRP A 163 -7.42 18.13 20.51
N ILE A 164 -8.60 17.98 19.87
CA ILE A 164 -9.87 18.31 20.52
C ILE A 164 -10.10 17.41 21.74
N TYR A 165 -9.84 16.10 21.59
CA TYR A 165 -9.96 15.17 22.71
C TYR A 165 -8.92 15.43 23.81
N ALA A 166 -7.66 15.74 23.45
CA ALA A 166 -6.63 16.09 24.43
C ALA A 166 -7.07 17.26 25.32
N LEU A 167 -7.58 18.34 24.71
CA LEU A 167 -8.03 19.54 25.43
C LEU A 167 -9.22 19.25 26.36
N SER A 168 -10.05 18.25 26.04
CA SER A 168 -11.17 17.84 26.88
C SER A 168 -10.74 17.13 28.18
N LEU A 169 -9.50 16.63 28.24
CA LEU A 169 -8.97 15.82 29.35
C LEU A 169 -8.05 16.58 30.31
N THR A 170 -7.94 17.90 30.17
CA THR A 170 -7.00 18.76 30.94
C THR A 170 -7.08 18.63 32.47
N ARG A 171 -8.21 18.16 33.02
CA ARG A 171 -8.39 17.93 34.45
C ARG A 171 -7.66 16.68 34.97
N ASN A 172 -7.42 15.70 34.11
CA ASN A 172 -6.79 14.44 34.46
C ASN A 172 -5.41 14.35 33.80
N VAL A 173 -4.34 14.51 34.57
CA VAL A 173 -2.96 14.63 34.05
C VAL A 173 -2.53 13.39 33.25
N ALA A 174 -2.79 12.19 33.76
CA ALA A 174 -2.36 10.95 33.11
C ALA A 174 -2.94 10.75 31.69
N PRO A 175 -4.27 10.76 31.48
CA PRO A 175 -4.84 10.61 30.14
C PRO A 175 -4.58 11.84 29.26
N PHE A 176 -4.48 13.03 29.85
CA PHE A 176 -4.10 14.24 29.12
C PHE A 176 -2.73 14.09 28.44
N VAL A 177 -1.70 13.66 29.18
CA VAL A 177 -0.34 13.51 28.64
C VAL A 177 -0.29 12.46 27.54
N LEU A 178 -0.93 11.30 27.73
CA LEU A 178 -0.94 10.23 26.72
C LEU A 178 -1.66 10.65 25.43
N VAL A 179 -2.83 11.28 25.56
CA VAL A 179 -3.60 11.76 24.40
C VAL A 179 -2.87 12.92 23.72
N LEU A 180 -2.19 13.78 24.48
CA LEU A 180 -1.36 14.87 23.92
C LEU A 180 -0.20 14.33 23.07
N ILE A 181 0.48 13.28 23.52
CA ILE A 181 1.52 12.61 22.72
C ILE A 181 0.91 12.10 21.40
N SER A 182 -0.24 11.43 21.44
CA SER A 182 -0.93 10.98 20.22
C SER A 182 -1.29 12.16 19.30
N ALA A 183 -1.80 13.26 19.87
CA ALA A 183 -2.21 14.44 19.14
C ALA A 183 -1.05 15.14 18.42
N ILE A 184 0.18 14.99 18.91
CA ILE A 184 1.41 15.48 18.26
C ILE A 184 1.91 14.49 17.20
N LEU A 185 1.86 13.18 17.46
CA LEU A 185 2.37 12.18 16.53
C LEU A 185 1.52 12.08 15.24
N TRP A 186 0.19 12.23 15.32
CA TRP A 186 -0.69 12.24 14.14
C TRP A 186 -0.33 13.28 13.08
N PRO A 187 -0.18 14.58 13.39
CA PRO A 187 0.20 15.58 12.41
C PRO A 187 1.64 15.41 11.93
N LEU A 188 2.56 14.91 12.76
CA LEU A 188 3.93 14.59 12.31
C LEU A 188 3.92 13.48 11.25
N HIS A 189 3.13 12.43 11.47
CA HIS A 189 2.93 11.36 10.50
C HIS A 189 2.27 11.89 9.22
N GLY A 190 1.17 12.63 9.35
CA GLY A 190 0.47 13.23 8.20
C GLY A 190 1.33 14.18 7.38
N PHE A 191 2.17 14.98 8.04
CA PHE A 191 3.14 15.83 7.36
C PHE A 191 4.19 15.00 6.59
N ALA A 192 4.77 13.98 7.22
CA ALA A 192 5.73 13.09 6.56
C ALA A 192 5.10 12.35 5.36
N LEU A 193 3.87 11.86 5.50
CA LEU A 193 3.12 11.20 4.43
C LEU A 193 2.79 12.18 3.29
N CYS A 194 2.43 13.42 3.60
CA CYS A 194 2.22 14.47 2.62
C CYS A 194 3.51 14.79 1.83
N VAL A 195 4.66 14.92 2.51
CA VAL A 195 5.96 15.08 1.84
C VAL A 195 6.25 13.90 0.91
N MET A 196 5.99 12.67 1.35
CA MET A 196 6.16 11.47 0.53
C MET A 196 5.21 11.43 -0.67
N MET A 197 3.97 11.87 -0.50
CA MET A 197 3.00 12.04 -1.59
C MET A 197 3.50 13.03 -2.64
N LEU A 198 4.01 14.20 -2.21
CA LEU A 198 4.58 15.20 -3.13
C LEU A 198 5.82 14.68 -3.85
N ARG A 199 6.68 13.90 -3.17
CA ARG A 199 7.82 13.23 -3.79
C ARG A 199 7.37 12.19 -4.81
N TYR A 200 6.37 11.39 -4.47
CA TYR A 200 5.80 10.40 -5.37
C TYR A 200 5.15 11.03 -6.60
N TRP A 201 4.44 12.16 -6.44
CA TRP A 201 3.88 12.91 -7.56
C TRP A 201 4.95 13.40 -8.53
N ARG A 202 6.13 13.81 -8.03
CA ARG A 202 7.26 14.15 -8.90
C ARG A 202 7.81 12.92 -9.60
N LEU A 203 7.94 11.80 -8.88
CA LEU A 203 8.44 10.53 -9.40
C LEU A 203 7.53 9.95 -10.50
N SER A 204 6.21 9.94 -10.29
CA SER A 204 5.24 9.37 -11.24
C SER A 204 5.34 10.02 -12.62
N ARG A 205 5.55 11.35 -12.66
CA ARG A 205 5.77 12.09 -13.91
C ARG A 205 7.04 11.65 -14.66
N VAL A 206 8.09 11.28 -13.93
CA VAL A 206 9.35 10.79 -14.52
C VAL A 206 9.17 9.36 -15.04
N LEU A 207 8.53 8.49 -14.26
CA LEU A 207 8.26 7.10 -14.65
C LEU A 207 7.47 7.03 -15.97
N LEU A 208 6.44 7.88 -16.13
CA LEU A 208 5.66 7.94 -17.37
C LEU A 208 6.50 8.35 -18.59
N LYS A 209 7.40 9.32 -18.44
CA LYS A 209 8.30 9.74 -19.53
C LYS A 209 9.26 8.62 -19.93
N SER A 210 9.80 7.89 -18.96
CA SER A 210 10.70 6.76 -19.21
C SER A 210 10.00 5.66 -20.03
N THR A 211 8.80 5.24 -19.61
CA THR A 211 8.03 4.22 -20.33
C THR A 211 7.68 4.66 -21.75
N ALA A 212 7.24 5.91 -21.94
CA ALA A 212 6.92 6.45 -23.26
C ALA A 212 8.13 6.45 -24.22
N ASN A 213 9.34 6.69 -23.71
CA ASN A 213 10.57 6.66 -24.51
C ASN A 213 10.94 5.22 -24.92
N ILE A 214 10.77 4.24 -24.05
CA ILE A 214 11.06 2.82 -24.36
C ILE A 214 10.17 2.33 -25.51
N TYR A 215 8.86 2.61 -25.45
CA TYR A 215 7.94 2.25 -26.54
C TYR A 215 8.27 2.96 -27.85
N ARG A 216 8.71 4.23 -27.79
CA ARG A 216 9.15 4.96 -28.98
C ARG A 216 10.38 4.32 -29.63
N GLN A 217 11.35 3.85 -28.84
CA GLN A 217 12.55 3.19 -29.34
C GLN A 217 12.29 1.79 -29.90
N SER A 218 11.28 1.06 -29.40
CA SER A 218 10.95 -0.27 -29.94
C SER A 218 10.20 -0.26 -31.28
N ILE A 219 9.76 0.91 -31.74
CA ILE A 219 9.00 1.07 -33.00
C ILE A 219 9.92 1.50 -34.16
N ILE A 220 11.18 1.88 -33.88
CA ILE A 220 12.22 2.24 -34.85
C ILE A 220 13.14 1.03 -35.03
#